data_AF-A0A2U0TS89-F1
#
_entry.id   AF-A0A2U0TS89-F1
#
_cell.length_a   1.000
_cell.length_b   1.000
_cell.length_c   1.000
_cell.angle_alpha   90.00
_cell.angle_beta   90.00
_cell.angle_gamma   90.00
#
_symmetry.space_group_name_H-M   'P 1'
#
loop_
_entity.id
_entity.type
_entity.pdbx_description
1 polymer ?
#
loop_
_entity_poly.entity_id
_entity_poly.type
_entity_poly.pdbx_seq_one_letter_code
_entity_poly.pdbx_strand_id
1 'polypeptide(L)'
;MKNLKLVNSIAIAIPIIFLLYGFIDGTGFYLSAYSMIITGFLQLIIGIIFWMKFKNDLNIKIYFTVALLFFSLWYFNENIFYLDELTWPLISTPPILAIYLSILIYKKANK
;
A
#
# COMPACT_ATOMS: atom_id res chain seq x y z
N MET A 1 6.58 16.20 6.77
CA MET A 1 6.09 15.87 5.41
C MET A 1 7.17 15.24 4.54
N LYS A 2 8.42 15.76 4.54
CA LYS A 2 9.54 15.17 3.78
C LYS A 2 9.80 13.69 4.08
N ASN A 3 9.90 13.30 5.35
CA ASN A 3 10.15 11.90 5.74
C ASN A 3 9.01 10.95 5.30
N LEU A 4 7.75 11.38 5.46
CA LEU A 4 6.59 10.60 5.01
C LEU A 4 6.57 10.42 3.49
N LYS A 5 6.90 11.47 2.74
CA LYS A 5 7.06 11.40 1.28
C LYS A 5 8.14 10.39 0.90
N LEU A 6 9.30 10.46 1.56
CA LEU A 6 10.42 9.55 1.31
C LEU A 6 10.03 8.08 1.56
N VAL A 7 9.45 7.79 2.74
CA VAL A 7 9.01 6.44 3.09
C VAL A 7 7.98 5.92 2.08
N ASN A 8 7.01 6.75 1.68
CA ASN A 8 6.02 6.34 0.70
C ASN A 8 6.60 6.11 -0.70
N SER A 9 7.56 6.94 -1.12
CA SER A 9 8.29 6.73 -2.38
C SER A 9 9.07 5.43 -2.38
N ILE A 10 9.72 5.08 -1.26
CA ILE A 10 10.42 3.79 -1.11
C ILE A 10 9.43 2.63 -1.20
N ALA A 11 8.27 2.75 -0.54
CA ALA A 11 7.23 1.73 -0.57
C ALA A 11 6.65 1.49 -1.98
N ILE A 12 6.67 2.49 -2.87
CA ILE A 12 6.30 2.32 -4.28
C ILE A 12 7.47 1.71 -5.08
N ALA A 13 8.69 2.21 -4.86
CA ALA A 13 9.83 1.86 -5.68
C ALA A 13 10.28 0.40 -5.51
N ILE A 14 10.29 -0.12 -4.28
CA ILE A 14 10.78 -1.47 -3.98
C ILE A 14 10.02 -2.56 -4.76
N PRO A 15 8.68 -2.63 -4.72
CA PRO A 15 7.93 -3.59 -5.52
C PRO A 15 8.20 -3.49 -7.02
N ILE A 16 8.29 -2.26 -7.55
CA ILE A 16 8.56 -2.05 -8.98
C ILE A 16 9.95 -2.55 -9.36
N ILE A 17 10.98 -2.27 -8.54
CA ILE A 17 12.35 -2.73 -8.78
C ILE A 17 12.40 -4.27 -8.79
N PHE A 18 11.77 -4.93 -7.82
CA PHE A 18 11.74 -6.39 -7.79
C PHE A 18 10.91 -6.99 -8.93
N LEU A 19 9.81 -6.33 -9.33
CA LEU A 19 9.03 -6.75 -10.50
C LEU A 19 9.87 -6.71 -11.77
N LEU A 20 10.65 -5.63 -11.96
CA LEU A 20 11.57 -5.51 -13.09
C LEU A 20 12.70 -6.55 -13.04
N TYR A 21 13.23 -6.83 -11.84
CA TYR A 21 14.21 -7.90 -11.63
C TYR A 21 13.65 -9.29 -11.97
N GLY A 22 12.33 -9.49 -11.79
CA GLY A 22 11.60 -10.71 -12.16
C GLY A 22 11.79 -11.15 -13.62
N PHE A 23 12.00 -10.20 -14.54
CA PHE A 23 12.26 -10.49 -15.95
C PHE A 23 13.69 -11.01 -16.22
N ILE A 24 14.62 -10.79 -15.30
CA ILE A 24 16.00 -11.28 -15.38
C ILE A 24 16.11 -12.62 -14.64
N ASP A 25 15.48 -12.69 -13.46
CA ASP A 25 15.48 -13.85 -12.58
C ASP A 25 14.10 -13.99 -11.94
N GLY A 26 13.45 -15.15 -12.14
CA GLY A 26 12.09 -15.41 -11.67
C GLY A 26 11.90 -15.25 -10.16
N THR A 27 12.96 -15.30 -9.36
CA THR A 27 12.92 -14.97 -7.93
C THR A 27 12.42 -13.54 -7.67
N GLY A 28 12.63 -12.61 -8.61
CA GLY A 28 12.16 -11.23 -8.52
C GLY A 28 10.65 -11.09 -8.46
N PHE A 29 9.87 -11.97 -9.10
CA PHE A 29 8.41 -11.95 -9.00
C PHE A 29 7.94 -12.27 -7.58
N TYR A 30 8.57 -13.24 -6.93
CA TYR A 30 8.28 -13.58 -5.52
C TYR A 30 8.68 -12.45 -4.58
N LEU A 31 9.86 -11.85 -4.78
CA LEU A 31 10.31 -10.68 -4.01
C LEU A 31 9.37 -9.48 -4.19
N SER A 32 8.88 -9.25 -5.40
CA SER A 32 7.89 -8.22 -5.71
C SER A 32 6.61 -8.45 -4.92
N ALA A 33 6.01 -9.64 -5.01
CA ALA A 33 4.79 -9.97 -4.28
C ALA A 33 4.97 -9.81 -2.76
N TYR A 34 6.07 -10.30 -2.19
CA TYR A 34 6.36 -10.16 -0.76
C TYR A 34 6.52 -8.70 -0.34
N SER A 35 7.21 -7.90 -1.17
CA SER A 35 7.38 -6.47 -0.91
C SER A 35 6.08 -5.66 -1.02
N MET A 36 5.10 -6.12 -1.82
CA MET A 36 3.76 -5.50 -1.88
C MET A 36 2.99 -5.71 -0.55
N ILE A 37 3.15 -6.86 0.11
CA ILE A 37 2.57 -7.12 1.44
C ILE A 37 3.19 -6.18 2.48
N ILE A 38 4.52 -6.06 2.48
CA ILE A 38 5.25 -5.11 3.35
C ILE A 38 4.79 -3.68 3.08
N THR A 39 4.60 -3.32 1.80
CA THR A 39 4.08 -2.02 1.38
C THR A 39 2.70 -1.77 1.97
N GLY A 40 1.79 -2.75 1.92
CA GLY A 40 0.47 -2.65 2.53
C GLY A 40 0.56 -2.38 4.03
N PHE A 41 1.48 -3.05 4.74
CA PHE A 41 1.65 -2.87 6.17
C PHE A 41 2.17 -1.47 6.51
N LEU A 42 3.10 -0.95 5.70
CA LEU A 42 3.53 0.45 5.78
C LEU A 42 2.37 1.42 5.53
N GLN A 43 1.49 1.13 4.57
CA GLN A 43 0.32 1.99 4.29
C GLN A 43 -0.62 2.08 5.50
N LEU A 44 -0.82 0.98 6.25
CA LEU A 44 -1.57 0.98 7.51
C LEU A 44 -0.94 1.88 8.57
N ILE A 45 0.37 1.69 8.85
CA ILE A 45 1.09 2.50 9.84
C ILE A 45 1.01 3.98 9.48
N ILE A 46 1.29 4.32 8.21
CA ILE A 46 1.23 5.70 7.74
C ILE A 46 -0.21 6.24 7.82
N GLY A 47 -1.22 5.43 7.54
CA GLY A 47 -2.62 5.80 7.67
C GLY A 47 -3.02 6.18 9.08
N ILE A 48 -2.56 5.42 10.09
CA ILE A 48 -2.77 5.76 11.50
C ILE A 48 -2.11 7.11 11.82
N ILE A 49 -0.84 7.29 11.45
CA ILE A 49 -0.10 8.53 11.68
C ILE A 49 -0.81 9.73 11.02
N PHE A 50 -1.27 9.56 9.78
CA PHE A 50 -1.99 10.60 9.05
C PHE A 50 -3.34 10.93 9.68
N TRP A 51 -4.09 9.91 10.10
CA TRP A 51 -5.39 10.12 10.75
C TRP A 51 -5.23 10.84 12.08
N MET A 52 -4.23 10.47 12.90
CA MET A 52 -3.94 11.17 14.16
C MET A 52 -3.62 12.65 13.95
N LYS A 53 -2.91 12.99 12.86
CA LYS A 53 -2.53 14.35 12.52
C LYS A 53 -3.68 15.18 11.91
N PHE A 54 -4.55 14.54 11.13
CA PHE A 54 -5.60 15.22 10.36
C PHE A 54 -6.98 14.59 10.62
N LYS A 55 -7.39 14.57 11.89
CA LYS A 55 -8.57 13.85 12.39
C LYS A 55 -9.89 14.16 11.67
N ASN A 56 -10.02 15.36 11.09
CA ASN A 56 -11.24 15.83 10.43
C ASN A 56 -11.21 15.69 8.90
N ASP A 57 -10.11 15.22 8.32
CA ASP A 57 -10.02 15.06 6.87
C ASP A 57 -10.66 13.74 6.42
N LEU A 58 -11.76 13.83 5.67
CA LEU A 58 -12.49 12.67 5.15
C LEU A 58 -11.62 11.81 4.23
N ASN A 59 -10.74 12.41 3.42
CA ASN A 59 -9.90 11.66 2.47
C ASN A 59 -8.90 10.76 3.20
N ILE A 60 -8.42 11.21 4.36
CA ILE A 60 -7.48 10.46 5.20
C ILE A 60 -8.19 9.33 5.92
N LYS A 61 -9.42 9.55 6.39
CA LYS A 61 -10.26 8.47 6.94
C LYS A 61 -10.54 7.41 5.89
N ILE A 62 -10.98 7.81 4.69
CA ILE A 62 -11.21 6.88 3.56
C ILE A 62 -9.93 6.10 3.25
N TYR A 63 -8.79 6.77 3.12
CA TYR A 63 -7.50 6.12 2.88
C TYR A 63 -7.20 5.04 3.93
N PHE A 64 -7.31 5.38 5.22
CA PHE A 64 -7.06 4.43 6.31
C PHE A 64 -8.06 3.26 6.30
N THR A 65 -9.35 3.54 6.10
CA THR A 65 -10.39 2.51 6.02
C THR A 65 -10.15 1.55 4.86
N VAL A 66 -9.74 2.03 3.69
CA VAL A 66 -9.41 1.16 2.55
C VAL A 66 -8.17 0.31 2.84
N ALA A 67 -7.14 0.89 3.47
CA ALA A 67 -5.96 0.13 3.89
C ALA A 67 -6.31 -0.99 4.90
N LEU A 68 -7.21 -0.70 5.85
CA LEU A 68 -7.70 -1.70 6.82
C LEU A 68 -8.53 -2.79 6.13
N LEU A 69 -9.43 -2.39 5.24
CA LEU A 69 -10.30 -3.28 4.49
C LEU A 69 -9.50 -4.22 3.58
N PHE A 70 -8.40 -3.75 2.99
CA PHE A 70 -7.46 -4.59 2.25
C PHE A 70 -6.96 -5.76 3.12
N PHE A 71 -6.47 -5.51 4.33
CA PHE A 71 -5.97 -6.58 5.21
C PHE A 71 -7.07 -7.53 5.67
N SER A 72 -8.27 -7.01 5.94
CA SER A 72 -9.42 -7.85 6.29
C SER A 72 -9.81 -8.78 5.13
N LEU A 73 -9.87 -8.25 3.90
CA LEU A 73 -10.16 -9.04 2.71
C LEU A 73 -9.05 -10.04 2.40
N TRP A 74 -7.79 -9.64 2.53
CA TRP A 74 -6.64 -10.54 2.35
C TRP A 74 -6.71 -11.71 3.33
N TYR A 75 -6.94 -11.42 4.62
CA TYR A 75 -7.06 -12.46 5.64
C TYR A 75 -8.22 -13.41 5.35
N PHE A 76 -9.38 -12.88 4.96
CA PHE A 76 -10.55 -13.68 4.59
C PHE A 76 -10.27 -14.57 3.38
N ASN A 77 -9.66 -14.01 2.33
CA ASN A 77 -9.33 -14.74 1.10
C ASN A 77 -8.34 -15.88 1.38
N GLU A 78 -7.23 -15.60 2.07
CA GLU A 78 -6.18 -16.60 2.29
C GLU A 78 -6.55 -17.67 3.33
N ASN A 79 -7.36 -17.34 4.34
CA ASN A 79 -7.56 -18.22 5.51
C ASN A 79 -8.97 -18.80 5.63
N ILE A 80 -9.98 -18.18 5.01
CA ILE A 80 -11.39 -18.57 5.21
C ILE A 80 -11.98 -19.10 3.89
N PHE A 81 -11.90 -18.32 2.82
CA PHE A 81 -12.49 -18.69 1.53
C PHE A 81 -11.65 -18.14 0.37
N TYR A 82 -10.84 -19.01 -0.23
CA TYR A 82 -9.93 -18.65 -1.30
C TYR A 82 -10.64 -18.43 -2.63
N LEU A 83 -10.43 -17.25 -3.20
CA LEU A 83 -10.93 -16.85 -4.51
C LEU A 83 -9.77 -16.26 -5.34
N ASP A 84 -9.34 -16.98 -6.37
CA ASP A 84 -8.29 -16.54 -7.30
C ASP A 84 -8.59 -15.16 -7.92
N GLU A 85 -9.86 -14.93 -8.26
CA GLU A 85 -10.36 -13.68 -8.84
C GLU A 85 -10.19 -12.48 -7.89
N LEU A 86 -10.16 -12.73 -6.57
CA LEU A 86 -9.96 -11.71 -5.54
C LEU A 86 -8.48 -11.49 -5.23
N THR A 87 -7.64 -12.53 -5.37
CA THR A 87 -6.19 -12.48 -5.11
C THR A 87 -5.48 -11.43 -5.98
N TRP A 88 -5.76 -11.37 -7.28
CA TRP A 88 -5.07 -10.46 -8.21
C TRP A 88 -5.33 -8.96 -7.92
N PRO A 89 -6.60 -8.51 -7.73
CA PRO A 89 -6.87 -7.15 -7.27
C PRO A 89 -6.23 -6.83 -5.93
N LEU A 90 -6.25 -7.77 -4.98
CA LEU A 90 -5.68 -7.57 -3.65
C LEU A 90 -4.16 -7.33 -3.72
N ILE A 91 -3.41 -8.14 -4.48
CA ILE A 91 -1.96 -7.93 -4.67
C ILE A 91 -1.64 -6.53 -5.20
N SER A 92 -2.50 -6.00 -6.07
CA SER A 92 -2.31 -4.68 -6.70
C SER A 92 -2.77 -3.50 -5.82
N THR A 93 -3.52 -3.74 -4.74
CA THR A 93 -4.12 -2.70 -3.90
C THR A 93 -3.08 -1.87 -3.12
N PRO A 94 -2.05 -2.47 -2.47
CA PRO A 94 -1.02 -1.72 -1.75
C PRO A 94 -0.29 -0.64 -2.57
N PRO A 95 0.22 -0.91 -3.79
CA PRO A 95 0.86 0.14 -4.59
C PRO A 95 -0.11 1.24 -5.02
N ILE A 96 -1.38 0.92 -5.30
CA ILE A 96 -2.42 1.93 -5.60
C ILE A 96 -2.64 2.84 -4.40
N LEU A 97 -2.74 2.27 -3.19
CA LEU A 97 -2.85 3.04 -1.95
C LEU A 97 -1.63 3.95 -1.73
N ALA A 98 -0.42 3.46 -2.01
CA ALA A 98 0.79 4.26 -1.91
C ALA A 98 0.80 5.43 -2.92
N ILE A 99 0.33 5.22 -4.14
CA ILE A 99 0.16 6.31 -5.12
C ILE A 99 -0.85 7.34 -4.61
N TYR A 100 -2.01 6.90 -4.11
CA TYR A 100 -3.03 7.79 -3.56
C TYR A 100 -2.50 8.58 -2.35
N LEU A 101 -1.74 7.94 -1.46
CA LEU A 101 -1.09 8.61 -0.34
C LEU A 101 -0.11 9.70 -0.82
N SER A 102 0.59 9.50 -1.94
CA SER A 102 1.45 10.55 -2.52
C SER A 102 0.65 11.81 -2.87
N ILE A 103 -0.56 11.65 -3.40
CA ILE A 103 -1.48 12.75 -3.71
C ILE A 103 -1.90 13.47 -2.43
N LEU A 104 -2.26 12.71 -1.38
CA LEU A 104 -2.64 13.28 -0.07
C LEU A 104 -1.48 14.06 0.56
N ILE A 105 -0.27 13.49 0.56
CA ILE A 105 0.95 14.14 1.05
C ILE A 105 1.19 15.45 0.31
N TYR A 106 1.09 15.46 -1.02
CA TYR A 106 1.29 16.67 -1.83
C TYR A 106 0.25 17.74 -1.52
N LYS A 107 -1.04 17.38 -1.48
CA LYS A 107 -2.12 18.30 -1.14
C LYS A 107 -1.95 18.92 0.25
N LYS A 108 -1.41 18.17 1.21
CA LYS A 108 -1.16 18.63 2.59
C LYS A 108 0.16 19.37 2.78
N ALA A 109 1.08 19.28 1.83
CA ALA A 109 2.32 20.04 1.87
C ALA A 109 2.18 21.44 1.23
N ASN A 110 1.18 21.62 0.35
CA ASN A 110 0.93 22.86 -0.39
C ASN A 110 -0.40 23.55 0.00
N LYS A 111 -1.00 23.14 1.12
CA LYS A 111 -2.08 23.85 1.82
C LYS A 111 -1.57 24.24 3.20
#